data_AF-A0ABD0NYT7-F1
#
_entry.id   AF-A0ABD0NYT7-F1
#
_cell.length_a   1.000
_cell.length_b   1.000
_cell.length_c   1.000
_cell.angle_alpha   90.00
_cell.angle_beta   90.00
_cell.angle_gamma   90.00
#
_symmetry.space_group_name_H-M   'P 1'
#
loop_
_entity.id
_entity.type
_entity.pdbx_description
1 polymer ?
#
loop_
_entity_poly.entity_id
_entity_poly.type
_entity_poly.pdbx_seq_one_letter_code
_entity_poly.pdbx_strand_id
1 'polypeptide(L)'
;AGEDELLADDDVVSLTSSDPAASALLGPSQEEQEMLEDEEAEAEPFLISCPAYEELLEVMAREVAPRGRLDERYLSDHNLPAQVSLPFLPDLHTEIEKVWRRPFSSRIHNFPHSNYANIEGMREHGYQRMPPVEETLASYLSVGKASSLKTPSLPSIPLQVIPRLNGRAYAAAGQAVGALHTMAVLQAYQADLLKDLDKGQGLSPDEVAELRRTTDLALRATKQAATAMGRSMGAMVVTERHLWVNLADLGKKERGFLLDAPVSCVTGQPG
;
A
#
# COMPACT_ATOMS: atom_id res chain seq x y z
N ALA A 1 14.52 -64.11 35.05
CA ALA A 1 13.99 -64.12 33.67
C ALA A 1 12.61 -63.47 33.75
N GLY A 2 12.39 -62.24 33.32
CA GLY A 2 13.08 -61.41 32.33
C GLY A 2 12.01 -60.96 31.33
N GLU A 3 11.78 -59.64 31.27
CA GLU A 3 11.47 -58.82 30.07
C GLU A 3 10.06 -59.09 29.42
N ASP A 4 9.17 -58.13 29.13
CA ASP A 4 9.35 -56.83 28.47
C ASP A 4 8.20 -55.82 28.72
N GLU A 5 8.52 -54.55 28.48
CA GLU A 5 7.71 -53.31 28.50
C GLU A 5 6.41 -53.35 27.66
N LEU A 6 5.41 -52.54 28.04
CA LEU A 6 4.66 -51.71 27.09
C LEU A 6 3.99 -50.51 27.81
N LEU A 7 4.30 -49.34 27.26
CA LEU A 7 3.90 -47.98 27.62
C LEU A 7 2.44 -47.68 27.21
N ALA A 8 1.75 -46.83 27.98
CA ALA A 8 1.22 -45.52 27.53
C ALA A 8 0.18 -44.98 28.52
N ASP A 9 0.50 -43.83 29.12
CA ASP A 9 -0.44 -42.93 29.78
C ASP A 9 -1.39 -42.33 28.74
N ASP A 10 -2.69 -42.56 28.88
CA ASP A 10 -3.73 -41.78 28.21
C ASP A 10 -4.19 -40.66 29.14
N ASP A 11 -3.45 -39.55 29.08
CA ASP A 11 -3.82 -38.27 29.66
C ASP A 11 -4.90 -37.63 28.77
N VAL A 12 -6.16 -37.95 29.05
CA VAL A 12 -7.32 -37.34 28.39
C VAL A 12 -7.45 -35.90 28.88
N VAL A 13 -6.72 -35.02 28.21
CA VAL A 13 -6.95 -33.57 28.25
C VAL A 13 -8.36 -33.29 27.76
N SER A 14 -9.24 -32.95 28.70
CA SER A 14 -10.56 -32.41 28.38
C SER A 14 -10.38 -31.07 27.67
N LEU A 15 -10.44 -31.11 26.33
CA LEU A 15 -10.55 -29.92 25.50
C LEU A 15 -11.90 -29.26 25.80
N THR A 16 -11.87 -28.21 26.60
CA THR A 16 -13.00 -27.28 26.71
C THR A 16 -13.25 -26.72 25.31
N SER A 17 -14.26 -27.26 24.65
CA SER A 17 -14.83 -26.74 23.41
C SER A 17 -15.14 -25.26 23.62
N SER A 18 -14.28 -24.39 23.08
CA SER A 18 -14.56 -22.97 23.02
C SER A 18 -15.67 -22.76 22.00
N ASP A 19 -16.83 -22.36 22.50
CA ASP A 19 -18.02 -22.09 21.71
C ASP A 19 -17.76 -20.89 20.77
N PRO A 20 -17.75 -21.07 19.42
CA PRO A 20 -17.45 -19.99 18.48
C PRO A 20 -18.54 -18.90 18.45
N ALA A 21 -19.66 -19.12 19.15
CA ALA A 21 -20.74 -18.14 19.31
C ALA A 21 -20.43 -17.05 20.36
N ALA A 22 -19.48 -17.26 21.28
CA ALA A 22 -19.22 -16.31 22.36
C ALA A 22 -18.48 -15.04 21.90
N SER A 23 -17.70 -15.10 20.81
CA SER A 23 -17.02 -13.94 20.23
C SER A 23 -17.96 -13.02 19.42
N ALA A 24 -19.26 -13.33 19.33
CA ALA A 24 -20.19 -12.68 18.40
C ALA A 24 -20.97 -11.47 18.96
N LEU A 25 -20.73 -11.00 20.18
CA LEU A 25 -21.62 -10.04 20.86
C LEU A 25 -21.16 -8.58 20.95
N LEU A 26 -20.12 -8.19 20.23
CA LEU A 26 -19.76 -6.77 20.10
C LEU A 26 -20.03 -6.29 18.68
N GLY A 27 -21.14 -5.57 18.52
CA GLY A 27 -21.45 -4.87 17.27
C GLY A 27 -20.36 -3.83 16.93
N PRO A 28 -20.21 -3.46 15.64
CA PRO A 28 -19.10 -2.66 15.17
C PRO A 28 -18.98 -1.33 15.94
N SER A 29 -17.76 -0.88 16.16
CA SER A 29 -17.45 0.47 16.63
C SER A 29 -17.91 1.51 15.61
N GLN A 30 -18.11 2.75 16.05
CA GLN A 30 -18.50 3.84 15.14
C GLN A 30 -17.49 4.01 13.99
N GLU A 31 -16.20 3.84 14.26
CA GLU A 31 -15.14 3.92 13.25
C GLU A 31 -15.20 2.74 12.26
N GLU A 32 -15.55 1.55 12.72
CA GLU A 32 -15.82 0.40 11.83
C GLU A 32 -17.10 0.59 11.03
N GLN A 33 -18.14 1.22 11.59
CA GLN A 33 -19.36 1.58 10.87
C GLN A 33 -19.09 2.64 9.81
N GLU A 34 -18.35 3.70 10.14
CA GLU A 34 -17.91 4.71 9.18
C GLU A 34 -17.06 4.07 8.07
N MET A 35 -16.15 3.15 8.39
CA MET A 35 -15.42 2.39 7.36
C MET A 35 -16.31 1.45 6.54
N LEU A 36 -17.42 0.96 7.12
CA LEU A 36 -18.42 0.15 6.42
C LEU A 36 -19.30 1.03 5.50
N GLU A 37 -19.43 2.31 5.82
CA GLU A 37 -20.25 3.32 5.13
C GLU A 37 -19.46 4.18 4.12
N ASP A 38 -18.13 4.23 4.18
CA ASP A 38 -17.24 5.01 3.27
C ASP A 38 -17.30 4.54 1.78
N GLU A 39 -18.21 3.64 1.40
CA GLU A 39 -18.60 3.39 0.00
C GLU A 39 -19.53 4.50 -0.50
N GLU A 40 -18.98 5.64 -0.92
CA GLU A 40 -19.52 6.44 -2.04
C GLU A 40 -18.74 7.70 -2.40
N ALA A 41 -17.51 7.88 -1.93
CA ALA A 41 -16.64 8.83 -2.60
C ALA A 41 -16.02 8.15 -3.82
N GLU A 42 -16.81 7.95 -4.88
CA GLU A 42 -16.22 8.00 -6.22
C GLU A 42 -15.43 9.31 -6.24
N ALA A 43 -14.10 9.18 -6.24
CA ALA A 43 -13.26 10.28 -6.61
C ALA A 43 -13.53 10.53 -8.09
N GLU A 44 -14.63 11.23 -8.39
CA GLU A 44 -14.75 12.06 -9.57
C GLU A 44 -13.38 12.71 -9.74
N PRO A 45 -12.70 12.49 -10.89
CA PRO A 45 -11.42 13.10 -11.14
C PRO A 45 -11.69 14.59 -11.34
N PHE A 46 -11.85 15.31 -10.23
CA PHE A 46 -11.84 16.76 -10.23
C PHE A 46 -10.44 17.12 -10.71
N LEU A 47 -10.35 17.42 -12.01
CA LEU A 47 -9.24 18.06 -12.69
C LEU A 47 -9.08 19.45 -12.08
N ILE A 48 -8.61 19.52 -10.84
CA ILE A 48 -8.17 20.76 -10.24
C ILE A 48 -6.78 20.96 -10.80
N SER A 49 -6.72 21.77 -11.87
CA SER A 49 -5.48 22.16 -12.52
C SER A 49 -4.59 22.83 -11.50
N CYS A 50 -3.56 22.11 -11.06
CA CYS A 50 -2.47 22.68 -10.29
C CYS A 50 -1.34 23.03 -11.27
N PRO A 51 -0.67 24.18 -11.12
CA PRO A 51 0.48 24.53 -11.96
C PRO A 51 1.53 23.41 -12.06
N ALA A 52 1.78 22.70 -10.96
CA ALA A 52 2.72 21.57 -10.94
C ALA A 52 2.25 20.35 -11.75
N TYR A 53 0.93 20.18 -11.92
CA TYR A 53 0.34 19.12 -12.74
C TYR A 53 0.33 19.51 -14.23
N GLU A 54 0.11 20.79 -14.55
CA GLU A 54 0.27 21.29 -15.91
C GLU A 54 1.72 21.17 -16.40
N GLU A 55 2.68 21.56 -15.55
CA GLU A 55 4.11 21.36 -15.80
C GLU A 55 4.46 19.89 -16.03
N LEU A 56 3.89 18.99 -15.22
CA LEU A 56 4.06 17.55 -15.39
C LEU A 56 3.55 17.09 -16.77
N LEU A 57 2.33 17.48 -17.14
CA LEU A 57 1.74 17.11 -18.43
C LEU A 57 2.57 17.62 -19.60
N GLU A 58 3.14 18.82 -19.51
CA GLU A 58 4.02 19.38 -20.54
C GLU A 58 5.28 18.53 -20.72
N VAL A 59 5.93 18.12 -19.62
CA VAL A 59 7.10 17.23 -19.66
C VAL A 59 6.73 15.86 -20.23
N MET A 60 5.61 15.28 -19.78
CA MET A 60 5.13 13.97 -20.24
C MET A 60 4.75 13.97 -21.72
N ALA A 61 4.19 15.07 -22.25
CA ALA A 61 3.81 15.19 -23.65
C ALA A 61 5.02 15.25 -24.60
N ARG A 62 6.18 15.71 -24.11
CA ARG A 62 7.45 15.69 -24.86
C ARG A 62 8.04 14.27 -24.91
N GLU A 63 7.72 13.43 -23.92
CA GLU A 63 8.09 12.00 -23.84
C GLU A 63 7.00 11.07 -24.39
N VAL A 64 6.79 11.10 -25.71
CA VAL A 64 6.07 10.04 -26.44
C VAL A 64 7.04 9.34 -27.40
N ALA A 65 8.12 8.79 -26.84
CA ALA A 65 9.05 7.89 -27.54
C ALA A 65 8.70 6.41 -27.26
N PRO A 66 8.99 5.47 -28.18
CA PRO A 66 8.40 4.13 -28.17
C PRO A 66 8.67 3.41 -26.86
N ARG A 67 7.60 2.83 -26.30
CA ARG A 67 7.60 2.04 -25.07
C ARG A 67 8.51 0.82 -25.25
N GLY A 68 9.75 0.91 -24.76
CA GLY A 68 10.77 -0.13 -24.77
C GLY A 68 11.47 -0.21 -23.40
N ARG A 69 11.97 -1.40 -23.05
CA ARG A 69 12.32 -1.88 -21.69
C ARG A 69 13.05 -0.84 -20.83
N LEU A 70 12.67 -0.74 -19.55
CA LEU A 70 13.31 0.15 -18.56
C LEU A 70 14.85 0.01 -18.57
N ASP A 71 15.34 -1.21 -18.80
CA ASP A 71 16.76 -1.54 -18.85
C ASP A 71 17.55 -0.85 -19.98
N GLU A 72 16.87 -0.49 -21.06
CA GLU A 72 17.49 0.16 -22.23
C GLU A 72 17.72 1.66 -21.97
N ARG A 73 17.13 2.22 -20.91
CA ARG A 73 17.26 3.64 -20.53
C ARG A 73 18.35 3.88 -19.48
N TYR A 74 19.05 2.85 -19.02
CA TYR A 74 20.20 3.05 -18.15
C TYR A 74 21.32 3.75 -18.94
N LEU A 75 21.84 4.85 -18.39
CA LEU A 75 23.01 5.53 -18.94
C LEU A 75 24.16 4.52 -18.98
N SER A 76 24.62 4.21 -20.19
CA SER A 76 25.59 3.16 -20.43
C SER A 76 26.99 3.65 -20.09
N ASP A 77 27.32 3.72 -18.81
CA ASP A 77 28.70 3.79 -18.39
C ASP A 77 28.87 3.42 -16.90
N HIS A 78 29.94 2.67 -16.64
CA HIS A 78 30.56 2.33 -15.36
C HIS A 78 30.32 0.92 -14.80
N ASN A 79 31.45 0.29 -14.43
CA ASN A 79 31.52 -0.88 -13.56
C ASN A 79 30.66 -0.63 -12.31
N LEU A 80 29.63 -1.46 -12.09
CA LEU A 80 28.84 -1.36 -10.86
C LEU A 80 29.79 -1.52 -9.67
N PRO A 81 29.90 -0.52 -8.79
CA PRO A 81 30.63 -0.69 -7.55
C PRO A 81 30.01 -1.86 -6.76
N ALA A 82 30.81 -2.53 -5.93
CA ALA A 82 30.29 -3.53 -5.01
C ALA A 82 29.10 -2.94 -4.23
N GLN A 83 27.97 -3.66 -4.17
CA GLN A 83 26.79 -3.19 -3.46
C GLN A 83 27.12 -3.00 -1.97
N VAL A 84 27.19 -1.74 -1.54
CA VAL A 84 27.27 -1.36 -0.12
C VAL A 84 25.88 -0.89 0.31
N SER A 85 25.53 -1.03 1.59
CA SER A 85 24.31 -0.43 2.12
C SER A 85 24.32 1.08 1.93
N LEU A 86 23.26 1.60 1.33
CA LEU A 86 23.05 3.04 1.17
C LEU A 86 22.73 3.69 2.53
N PRO A 87 23.12 4.96 2.74
CA PRO A 87 22.74 5.68 3.95
C PRO A 87 21.22 5.84 4.06
N PHE A 88 20.70 5.75 5.28
CA PHE A 88 19.29 6.01 5.57
C PHE A 88 18.95 7.48 5.33
N LEU A 89 17.83 7.77 4.66
CA LEU A 89 17.36 9.12 4.39
C LEU A 89 16.24 9.53 5.38
N PRO A 90 16.54 10.33 6.43
CA PRO A 90 15.59 10.61 7.49
C PRO A 90 14.36 11.40 7.03
N ASP A 91 14.53 12.29 6.05
CA ASP A 91 13.46 13.12 5.53
C ASP A 91 12.36 12.28 4.87
N LEU A 92 12.75 11.25 4.11
CA LEU A 92 11.82 10.33 3.48
C LEU A 92 11.08 9.49 4.54
N HIS A 93 11.78 9.08 5.60
CA HIS A 93 11.16 8.38 6.72
C HIS A 93 10.15 9.26 7.46
N THR A 94 10.45 10.54 7.66
CA THR A 94 9.55 11.50 8.31
C THR A 94 8.21 11.61 7.56
N GLU A 95 8.20 11.50 6.23
CA GLU A 95 6.96 11.48 5.44
C GLU A 95 6.13 10.20 5.68
N ILE A 96 6.79 9.06 5.88
CA ILE A 96 6.15 7.79 6.25
C ILE A 96 5.61 7.84 7.68
N GLU A 97 6.39 8.36 8.63
CA GLU A 97 5.99 8.46 10.03
C GLU A 97 4.72 9.30 10.22
N LYS A 98 4.51 10.34 9.40
CA LYS A 98 3.28 11.16 9.44
C LYS A 98 2.02 10.33 9.30
N VAL A 99 2.01 9.35 8.38
CA VAL A 99 0.85 8.48 8.17
C VAL A 99 0.77 7.34 9.18
N TRP A 100 1.88 7.02 9.86
CA TRP A 100 1.94 6.03 10.92
C TRP A 100 1.50 6.54 12.30
N ARG A 101 1.31 7.85 12.48
CA ARG A 101 0.81 8.41 13.76
C ARG A 101 -0.60 7.95 14.11
N ARG A 102 -1.45 7.74 13.11
CA ARG A 102 -2.86 7.36 13.24
C ARG A 102 -3.28 6.46 12.08
N PRO A 103 -2.77 5.22 12.00
CA PRO A 103 -2.87 4.40 10.80
C PRO A 103 -4.30 3.92 10.50
N PHE A 104 -5.18 3.82 11.51
CA PHE A 104 -6.56 3.38 11.32
C PHE A 104 -7.43 4.52 10.79
N SER A 105 -7.37 5.68 11.45
CA SER A 105 -8.12 6.89 11.10
C SER A 105 -7.54 7.66 9.92
N SER A 106 -6.30 7.36 9.49
CA SER A 106 -5.72 8.02 8.31
C SER A 106 -6.52 7.64 7.07
N ARG A 107 -7.42 8.53 6.64
CA ARG A 107 -8.15 8.37 5.38
C ARG A 107 -7.16 8.22 4.23
N ILE A 108 -7.55 7.47 3.21
CA ILE A 108 -6.88 7.55 1.92
C ILE A 108 -7.10 8.97 1.42
N HIS A 109 -6.12 9.83 1.63
CA HIS A 109 -6.17 11.20 1.17
C HIS A 109 -6.12 11.17 -0.35
N ASN A 110 -7.23 11.52 -1.00
CA ASN A 110 -7.25 11.96 -2.38
C ASN A 110 -6.56 13.31 -2.41
N PHE A 111 -5.32 13.36 -2.91
CA PHE A 111 -4.61 14.62 -3.07
C PHE A 111 -5.27 15.43 -4.20
N PRO A 112 -5.98 16.53 -3.91
CA PRO A 112 -6.65 17.31 -4.95
C PRO A 112 -5.67 18.19 -5.74
N HIS A 113 -4.43 18.37 -5.24
CA HIS A 113 -3.55 19.45 -5.68
C HIS A 113 -2.24 19.01 -6.34
N SER A 114 -1.99 17.71 -6.46
CA SER A 114 -0.84 17.17 -7.20
C SER A 114 -0.94 15.65 -7.19
N ASN A 115 -1.74 15.06 -8.06
CA ASN A 115 -1.84 13.61 -8.12
C ASN A 115 -0.79 13.05 -9.08
N TYR A 116 0.44 12.86 -8.59
CA TYR A 116 1.49 12.15 -9.32
C TYR A 116 1.13 10.67 -9.55
N ALA A 117 0.01 10.18 -9.02
CA ALA A 117 -0.49 8.82 -9.25
C ALA A 117 -1.65 8.76 -10.26
N ASN A 118 -2.02 9.89 -10.88
CA ASN A 118 -3.04 9.92 -11.92
C ASN A 118 -2.46 9.45 -13.26
N ILE A 119 -2.40 8.14 -13.44
CA ILE A 119 -1.91 7.50 -14.66
C ILE A 119 -3.08 6.84 -15.38
N GLU A 120 -3.20 7.12 -16.68
CA GLU A 120 -4.16 6.44 -17.56
C GLU A 120 -3.88 4.94 -17.59
N GLY A 121 -4.91 4.11 -17.50
CA GLY A 121 -4.76 2.66 -17.51
C GLY A 121 -4.61 2.02 -16.12
N MET A 122 -4.52 2.79 -15.03
CA MET A 122 -4.28 2.23 -13.69
C MET A 122 -5.37 1.25 -13.23
N ARG A 123 -6.63 1.47 -13.64
CA ARG A 123 -7.75 0.59 -13.29
C ARG A 123 -7.68 -0.71 -14.06
N GLU A 124 -7.39 -0.61 -15.34
CA GLU A 124 -7.31 -1.69 -16.31
C GLU A 124 -6.17 -2.65 -15.98
N HIS A 125 -5.09 -2.15 -15.39
CA HIS A 125 -3.96 -2.95 -14.92
C HIS A 125 -4.13 -3.43 -13.47
N GLY A 126 -5.30 -3.24 -12.87
CA GLY A 126 -5.64 -3.75 -11.54
C GLY A 126 -5.06 -2.97 -10.37
N TYR A 127 -4.36 -1.87 -10.58
CA TYR A 127 -3.67 -1.16 -9.49
C TYR A 127 -4.62 -0.36 -8.57
N GLN A 128 -5.80 0.03 -9.03
CA GLN A 128 -6.71 0.88 -8.23
C GLN A 128 -7.53 0.12 -7.19
N ARG A 129 -7.92 -1.13 -7.46
CA ARG A 129 -8.81 -1.91 -6.60
C ARG A 129 -8.29 -3.33 -6.47
N MET A 130 -8.24 -3.82 -5.25
CA MET A 130 -7.87 -5.20 -4.97
C MET A 130 -8.78 -6.14 -5.78
N PRO A 131 -8.22 -7.05 -6.57
CA PRO A 131 -9.01 -8.02 -7.33
C PRO A 131 -9.89 -8.85 -6.40
N PRO A 132 -11.15 -9.13 -6.79
CA PRO A 132 -12.00 -10.02 -6.01
C PRO A 132 -11.43 -11.44 -6.00
N VAL A 133 -11.85 -12.23 -5.01
CA VAL A 133 -11.54 -13.66 -4.98
C VAL A 133 -12.17 -14.35 -6.20
N GLU A 134 -11.41 -15.26 -6.82
CA GLU A 134 -11.88 -16.08 -7.95
C GLU A 134 -13.24 -16.72 -7.69
N GLU A 135 -14.15 -16.63 -8.65
CA GLU A 135 -15.53 -17.12 -8.50
C GLU A 135 -15.60 -18.63 -8.21
N THR A 136 -14.68 -19.40 -8.79
CA THR A 136 -14.56 -20.85 -8.55
C THR A 136 -14.17 -21.17 -7.12
N LEU A 137 -13.21 -20.41 -6.56
CA LEU A 137 -12.79 -20.54 -5.17
C LEU A 137 -13.88 -20.08 -4.21
N ALA A 138 -14.51 -18.93 -4.50
CA ALA A 138 -15.62 -18.41 -3.71
C ALA A 138 -16.80 -19.39 -3.68
N SER A 139 -17.12 -20.00 -4.83
CA SER A 139 -18.18 -21.01 -4.95
C SER A 139 -17.85 -22.29 -4.18
N TYR A 140 -16.60 -22.77 -4.27
CA TYR A 140 -16.14 -23.95 -3.53
C TYR A 140 -16.21 -23.74 -2.00
N LEU A 141 -15.77 -22.57 -1.52
CA LEU A 141 -15.82 -22.22 -0.09
C LEU A 141 -17.25 -21.92 0.41
N SER A 142 -18.20 -21.69 -0.50
CA SER A 142 -19.61 -21.45 -0.18
C SER A 142 -20.44 -22.74 -0.09
N VAL A 143 -19.86 -23.91 -0.39
CA VAL A 143 -20.54 -25.21 -0.33
C VAL A 143 -21.00 -25.50 1.11
N GLY A 144 -22.32 -25.55 1.31
CA GLY A 144 -22.96 -25.85 2.60
C GLY A 144 -23.75 -24.70 3.23
N LYS A 145 -23.66 -23.47 2.71
CA LYS A 145 -24.58 -22.36 3.08
C LYS A 145 -25.66 -22.26 2.00
N ALA A 146 -26.89 -22.57 2.40
CA ALA A 146 -28.04 -22.69 1.51
C ALA A 146 -28.26 -21.46 0.60
N SER A 147 -28.81 -21.74 -0.58
CA SER A 147 -29.09 -20.84 -1.69
C SER A 147 -29.53 -19.43 -1.29
N SER A 148 -28.76 -18.45 -1.72
CA SER A 148 -29.17 -17.05 -1.81
C SER A 148 -28.42 -16.42 -2.97
N LEU A 149 -29.12 -15.74 -3.87
CA LEU A 149 -28.63 -14.99 -5.04
C LEU A 149 -27.76 -13.77 -4.65
N LYS A 150 -27.04 -13.82 -3.53
CA LYS A 150 -26.20 -12.72 -3.02
C LYS A 150 -24.73 -13.09 -3.14
N THR A 151 -23.92 -12.11 -3.50
CA THR A 151 -22.46 -12.21 -3.57
C THR A 151 -21.92 -12.84 -2.28
N PRO A 152 -21.04 -13.86 -2.37
CA PRO A 152 -20.43 -14.48 -1.20
C PRO A 152 -19.78 -13.43 -0.31
N SER A 153 -20.24 -13.33 0.94
CA SER A 153 -19.70 -12.40 1.93
C SER A 153 -19.24 -13.19 3.16
N LEU A 154 -18.19 -12.67 3.82
CA LEU A 154 -17.63 -13.34 4.98
C LEU A 154 -18.62 -13.34 6.15
N PRO A 155 -18.70 -14.45 6.92
CA PRO A 155 -19.83 -14.72 7.82
C PRO A 155 -19.92 -13.89 9.10
N SER A 156 -18.89 -13.12 9.47
CA SER A 156 -18.91 -12.28 10.67
C SER A 156 -18.46 -10.85 10.36
N ILE A 157 -18.96 -9.87 11.12
CA ILE A 157 -18.61 -8.44 10.99
C ILE A 157 -17.09 -8.21 11.11
N PRO A 158 -16.35 -8.86 12.04
CA PRO A 158 -14.89 -8.81 12.06
C PRO A 158 -14.23 -9.24 10.75
N LEU A 159 -14.78 -10.27 10.10
CA LEU A 159 -14.29 -10.77 8.81
C LEU A 159 -14.70 -9.86 7.63
N GLN A 160 -15.64 -8.94 7.79
CA GLN A 160 -15.99 -7.97 6.74
C GLN A 160 -15.11 -6.72 6.77
N VAL A 161 -14.55 -6.37 7.93
CA VAL A 161 -13.65 -5.22 8.09
C VAL A 161 -12.25 -5.51 7.52
N ILE A 162 -11.75 -6.75 7.68
CA ILE A 162 -10.42 -7.16 7.21
C ILE A 162 -10.23 -6.99 5.68
N PRO A 163 -11.15 -7.46 4.80
CA PRO A 163 -11.05 -7.20 3.36
C PRO A 163 -11.03 -5.71 3.01
N ARG A 164 -11.72 -4.86 3.78
CA ARG A 164 -11.71 -3.40 3.56
C ARG A 164 -10.36 -2.80 3.93
N LEU A 165 -9.76 -3.21 5.05
CA LEU A 165 -8.41 -2.79 5.43
C LEU A 165 -7.37 -3.26 4.40
N ASN A 166 -7.49 -4.48 3.90
CA ASN A 166 -6.65 -4.98 2.80
C ASN A 166 -6.88 -4.22 1.50
N GLY A 167 -8.14 -3.88 1.17
CA GLY A 167 -8.48 -3.03 0.04
C GLY A 167 -7.86 -1.64 0.15
N ARG A 168 -7.85 -1.04 1.35
CA ARG A 168 -7.17 0.23 1.62
C ARG A 168 -5.66 0.11 1.43
N ALA A 169 -5.04 -0.94 1.97
CA ALA A 169 -3.60 -1.19 1.82
C ALA A 169 -3.22 -1.36 0.34
N TYR A 170 -4.04 -2.11 -0.41
CA TYR A 170 -3.87 -2.34 -1.83
C TYR A 170 -3.99 -1.05 -2.65
N ALA A 171 -5.06 -0.27 -2.44
CA ALA A 171 -5.27 0.98 -3.14
C ALA A 171 -4.15 1.99 -2.86
N ALA A 172 -3.64 2.04 -1.62
CA ALA A 172 -2.49 2.86 -1.27
C ALA A 172 -1.20 2.41 -1.97
N ALA A 173 -0.96 1.09 -2.09
CA ALA A 173 0.14 0.56 -2.88
C ALA A 173 -0.01 0.92 -4.37
N GLY A 174 -1.24 0.85 -4.91
CA GLY A 174 -1.56 1.30 -6.26
C GLY A 174 -1.24 2.78 -6.51
N GLN A 175 -1.55 3.65 -5.55
CA GLN A 175 -1.15 5.06 -5.59
C GLN A 175 0.39 5.22 -5.61
N ALA A 176 1.12 4.39 -4.86
CA ALA A 176 2.58 4.40 -4.92
C ALA A 176 3.09 3.99 -6.30
N VAL A 177 2.51 2.95 -6.91
CA VAL A 177 2.82 2.51 -8.28
C VAL A 177 2.57 3.62 -9.31
N GLY A 178 1.43 4.32 -9.22
CA GLY A 178 1.15 5.46 -10.09
C GLY A 178 2.22 6.56 -9.99
N ALA A 179 2.63 6.91 -8.76
CA ALA A 179 3.71 7.88 -8.54
C ALA A 179 5.05 7.40 -9.10
N LEU A 180 5.36 6.11 -8.99
CA LEU A 180 6.55 5.50 -9.59
C LEU A 180 6.52 5.53 -11.12
N HIS A 181 5.35 5.37 -11.76
CA HIS A 181 5.20 5.55 -13.21
C HIS A 181 5.57 6.97 -13.65
N THR A 182 5.07 8.00 -12.96
CA THR A 182 5.47 9.38 -13.24
C THR A 182 6.97 9.57 -13.04
N MET A 183 7.52 9.05 -11.94
CA MET A 183 8.94 9.15 -11.63
C MET A 183 9.81 8.50 -12.73
N ALA A 184 9.41 7.33 -13.24
CA ALA A 184 10.12 6.63 -14.30
C ALA A 184 10.15 7.43 -15.62
N VAL A 185 9.05 8.08 -16.00
CA VAL A 185 9.03 8.93 -17.20
C VAL A 185 9.92 10.15 -17.02
N LEU A 186 9.88 10.81 -15.85
CA LEU A 186 10.74 11.96 -15.55
C LEU A 186 12.22 11.58 -15.58
N GLN A 187 12.58 10.45 -14.96
CA GLN A 187 13.96 9.95 -14.95
C GLN A 187 14.44 9.54 -16.34
N ALA A 188 13.56 8.99 -17.16
CA ALA A 188 13.89 8.68 -18.54
C ALA A 188 14.14 9.93 -19.38
N TYR A 189 13.31 10.96 -19.23
CA TYR A 189 13.54 12.25 -19.88
C TYR A 189 14.86 12.89 -19.43
N GLN A 190 15.20 12.78 -18.15
CA GLN A 190 16.50 13.21 -17.64
C GLN A 190 17.66 12.45 -18.29
N ALA A 191 17.55 11.12 -18.43
CA ALA A 191 18.56 10.33 -19.13
C ALA A 191 18.69 10.76 -20.59
N ASP A 192 17.57 11.07 -21.27
CA ASP A 192 17.56 11.56 -22.64
C ASP A 192 18.22 12.94 -22.80
N LEU A 193 18.05 13.85 -21.83
CA LEU A 193 18.76 15.14 -21.80
C LEU A 193 20.26 14.98 -21.54
N LEU A 194 20.67 13.88 -20.90
CA LEU A 194 22.07 13.61 -20.53
C LEU A 194 22.82 12.76 -21.56
N LYS A 195 22.15 12.18 -22.56
CA LYS A 195 22.70 11.14 -23.45
C LYS A 195 23.82 11.58 -24.41
N ASP A 196 24.03 12.88 -24.56
CA ASP A 196 25.05 13.44 -25.46
C ASP A 196 26.23 14.07 -24.70
N LEU A 197 26.21 14.02 -23.35
CA LEU A 197 27.32 14.49 -22.49
C LEU A 197 28.59 13.66 -22.68
N ASP A 198 28.45 12.37 -22.90
CA ASP A 198 29.53 11.41 -23.17
C ASP A 198 30.28 11.72 -24.48
N LYS A 199 29.59 12.35 -25.45
CA LYS A 199 30.16 12.81 -26.73
C LYS A 199 30.97 14.11 -26.60
N GLY A 200 31.17 14.60 -25.39
CA GLY A 200 31.95 15.81 -25.09
C GLY A 200 31.19 17.12 -25.34
N GLN A 201 29.89 17.04 -25.61
CA GLN A 201 29.03 18.20 -25.80
C GLN A 201 28.43 18.60 -24.44
N GLY A 202 28.69 19.83 -24.00
CA GLY A 202 28.11 20.35 -22.75
C GLY A 202 26.61 20.63 -22.89
N LEU A 203 25.90 20.67 -21.77
CA LEU A 203 24.49 21.04 -21.73
C LEU A 203 24.29 22.54 -21.98
N SER A 204 23.29 22.88 -22.77
CA SER A 204 22.78 24.23 -22.93
C SER A 204 22.11 24.75 -21.65
N PRO A 205 21.99 26.07 -21.45
CA PRO A 205 21.29 26.64 -20.29
C PRO A 205 19.85 26.15 -20.16
N ASP A 206 19.17 25.90 -21.28
CA ASP A 206 17.78 25.45 -21.32
C ASP A 206 17.66 23.98 -20.90
N GLU A 207 18.57 23.10 -21.33
CA GLU A 207 18.63 21.70 -20.88
C GLU A 207 18.93 21.62 -19.38
N VAL A 208 19.80 22.48 -18.86
CA VAL A 208 20.06 22.56 -17.41
C VAL A 208 18.82 23.03 -16.64
N ALA A 209 18.06 23.99 -17.17
CA ALA A 209 16.81 24.43 -16.55
C ALA A 209 15.75 23.31 -16.55
N GLU A 210 15.67 22.54 -17.63
CA GLU A 210 14.77 21.39 -17.77
C GLU A 210 15.16 20.24 -16.83
N LEU A 211 16.45 19.93 -16.69
CA LEU A 211 16.94 18.94 -15.72
C LEU A 211 16.58 19.33 -14.28
N ARG A 212 16.66 20.61 -13.93
CA ARG A 212 16.23 21.09 -12.60
C ARG A 212 14.73 20.92 -12.39
N ARG A 213 13.91 21.32 -13.37
CA ARG A 213 12.44 21.17 -13.31
C ARG A 213 12.03 19.70 -13.13
N THR A 214 12.57 18.83 -13.97
CA THR A 214 12.25 17.40 -13.95
C THR A 214 12.70 16.72 -12.66
N THR A 215 13.83 17.15 -12.08
CA THR A 215 14.32 16.64 -10.79
C THR A 215 13.39 17.02 -9.67
N ASP A 216 12.92 18.28 -9.62
CA ASP A 216 11.96 18.72 -8.61
C ASP A 216 10.65 17.92 -8.68
N LEU A 217 10.13 17.71 -9.90
CA LEU A 217 8.95 16.87 -10.12
C LEU A 217 9.19 15.42 -9.68
N ALA A 218 10.35 14.83 -9.97
CA ALA A 218 10.69 13.47 -9.58
C ALA A 218 10.80 13.32 -8.05
N LEU A 219 11.36 14.32 -7.36
CA LEU A 219 11.41 14.34 -5.89
C LEU A 219 10.01 14.41 -5.27
N ARG A 220 9.12 15.24 -5.84
CA ARG A 220 7.71 15.31 -5.40
C ARG A 220 6.97 13.99 -5.63
N ALA A 221 7.17 13.34 -6.78
CA ALA A 221 6.63 12.01 -7.06
C ALA A 221 7.19 10.96 -6.08
N THR A 222 8.49 10.98 -5.78
CA THR A 222 9.14 10.10 -4.78
C THR A 222 8.48 10.26 -3.40
N LYS A 223 8.28 11.49 -2.96
CA LYS A 223 7.62 11.80 -1.68
C LYS A 223 6.18 11.28 -1.65
N GLN A 224 5.42 11.43 -2.73
CA GLN A 224 4.07 10.87 -2.82
C GLN A 224 4.11 9.34 -2.78
N ALA A 225 5.03 8.69 -3.51
CA ALA A 225 5.18 7.24 -3.50
C ALA A 225 5.50 6.70 -2.09
N ALA A 226 6.44 7.32 -1.39
CA ALA A 226 6.79 6.95 -0.01
C ALA A 226 5.62 7.14 0.95
N THR A 227 4.89 8.25 0.85
CA THR A 227 3.69 8.50 1.68
C THR A 227 2.62 7.44 1.43
N ALA A 228 2.36 7.09 0.16
CA ALA A 228 1.38 6.08 -0.23
C ALA A 228 1.79 4.68 0.24
N MET A 229 3.06 4.33 0.12
CA MET A 229 3.61 3.09 0.67
C MET A 229 3.50 3.06 2.21
N GLY A 230 3.76 4.19 2.87
CA GLY A 230 3.56 4.37 4.31
C GLY A 230 2.14 4.04 4.75
N ARG A 231 1.13 4.52 4.00
CA ARG A 231 -0.29 4.20 4.25
C ARG A 231 -0.59 2.72 4.03
N SER A 232 0.00 2.12 3.00
CA SER A 232 -0.16 0.68 2.72
C SER A 232 0.35 -0.15 3.90
N MET A 233 1.57 0.11 4.36
CA MET A 233 2.16 -0.54 5.53
C MET A 233 1.33 -0.29 6.80
N GLY A 234 0.89 0.95 7.03
CA GLY A 234 0.05 1.30 8.17
C GLY A 234 -1.29 0.54 8.17
N ALA A 235 -1.95 0.44 7.02
CA ALA A 235 -3.19 -0.32 6.87
C ALA A 235 -2.97 -1.83 7.12
N MET A 236 -1.84 -2.41 6.67
CA MET A 236 -1.50 -3.80 6.99
C MET A 236 -1.28 -4.04 8.50
N VAL A 237 -0.59 -3.12 9.18
CA VAL A 237 -0.43 -3.20 10.65
C VAL A 237 -1.78 -3.12 11.36
N VAL A 238 -2.68 -2.28 10.85
CA VAL A 238 -4.05 -2.16 11.36
C VAL A 238 -4.85 -3.44 11.10
N THR A 239 -4.72 -4.08 9.94
CA THR A 239 -5.32 -5.41 9.68
C THR A 239 -4.89 -6.40 10.75
N GLU A 240 -3.59 -6.46 11.06
CA GLU A 240 -3.07 -7.34 12.09
C GLU A 240 -3.64 -6.99 13.48
N ARG A 241 -3.61 -5.70 13.86
CA ARG A 241 -4.19 -5.26 15.14
C ARG A 241 -5.67 -5.58 15.25
N HIS A 242 -6.42 -5.47 14.16
CA HIS A 242 -7.85 -5.77 14.14
C HIS A 242 -8.11 -7.24 14.46
N LEU A 243 -7.28 -8.16 13.95
CA LEU A 243 -7.35 -9.58 14.34
C LEU A 243 -7.14 -9.77 15.84
N TRP A 244 -6.08 -9.20 16.41
CA TRP A 244 -5.76 -9.34 17.84
C TRP A 244 -6.79 -8.68 18.76
N VAL A 245 -7.25 -7.48 18.42
CA VAL A 245 -8.26 -6.75 19.18
C VAL A 245 -9.60 -7.48 19.18
N ASN A 246 -9.93 -8.20 18.11
CA ASN A 246 -11.15 -9.03 18.06
C ASN A 246 -11.08 -10.30 18.89
N LEU A 247 -9.88 -10.81 19.19
CA LEU A 247 -9.69 -11.90 20.13
C LEU A 247 -9.77 -11.45 21.59
N ALA A 248 -9.62 -10.16 21.85
CA ALA A 248 -9.68 -9.58 23.18
C ALA A 248 -11.10 -9.07 23.51
N ASP A 249 -11.55 -9.29 24.74
CA ASP A 249 -12.84 -8.77 25.25
C ASP A 249 -12.69 -7.29 25.64
N LEU A 250 -12.45 -6.43 24.65
CA LEU A 250 -12.20 -5.00 24.82
C LEU A 250 -13.43 -4.15 24.52
N GLY A 251 -13.59 -3.05 25.25
CA GLY A 251 -14.64 -2.07 24.99
C GLY A 251 -14.37 -1.25 23.72
N LYS A 252 -15.43 -0.77 23.04
CA LYS A 252 -15.33 -0.05 21.74
C LYS A 252 -14.29 1.09 21.72
N LYS A 253 -14.23 1.89 22.80
CA LYS A 253 -13.30 3.02 22.92
C LYS A 253 -11.83 2.57 22.98
N GLU A 254 -11.57 1.45 23.66
CA GLU A 254 -10.23 0.88 23.79
C GLU A 254 -9.78 0.29 22.46
N ARG A 255 -10.69 -0.34 21.70
CA ARG A 255 -10.41 -0.85 20.35
C ARG A 255 -9.92 0.24 19.42
N GLY A 256 -10.66 1.35 19.31
CA GLY A 256 -10.27 2.48 18.45
C GLY A 256 -8.89 3.03 18.82
N PHE A 257 -8.63 3.21 20.11
CA PHE A 257 -7.32 3.67 20.60
C PHE A 257 -6.16 2.73 20.21
N LEU A 258 -6.37 1.41 20.32
CA LEU A 258 -5.34 0.42 19.97
C LEU A 258 -5.12 0.30 18.46
N LEU A 259 -6.18 0.39 17.66
CA LEU A 259 -6.08 0.38 16.20
C LEU A 259 -5.30 1.60 15.70
N ASP A 260 -5.51 2.77 16.31
CA ASP A 260 -4.88 4.03 15.95
C ASP A 260 -3.53 4.31 16.64
N ALA A 261 -3.04 3.39 17.47
CA ALA A 261 -1.75 3.55 18.14
C ALA A 261 -0.63 3.77 17.09
N PRO A 262 0.37 4.63 17.35
CA PRO A 262 1.44 4.85 16.38
C PRO A 262 2.14 3.55 15.97
N VAL A 263 2.48 3.39 14.69
CA VAL A 263 3.36 2.29 14.26
C VAL A 263 4.77 2.61 14.75
N SER A 264 5.23 1.87 15.75
CA SER A 264 6.59 2.02 16.28
C SER A 264 7.52 1.06 15.54
N CYS A 265 8.63 1.56 15.01
CA CYS A 265 9.72 0.69 14.57
C CYS A 265 10.20 -0.11 15.79
N VAL A 266 10.37 -1.42 15.64
CA VAL A 266 11.01 -2.25 16.67
C VAL A 266 12.43 -1.73 16.86
N THR A 267 12.65 -0.91 17.88
CA THR A 267 14.00 -0.64 18.39
C THR A 267 14.41 -1.88 19.18
N GLY A 268 14.81 -2.92 18.45
CA GLY A 268 15.53 -4.03 19.04
C GLY A 268 16.88 -3.51 19.51
N GLN A 269 16.97 -3.09 20.77
CA GLN A 269 18.26 -3.08 21.43
C GLN A 269 18.70 -4.55 21.58
N PRO A 270 19.90 -4.93 21.12
CA PRO A 270 20.47 -6.20 21.54
C PRO A 270 20.85 -6.05 23.01
N GLY A 271 20.18 -6.83 23.86
CA GLY A 271 20.63 -7.11 25.22
C GLY A 271 21.80 -8.08 25.22
#